data_AF-A0A263DGU5-F1
#
_entry.id   AF-A0A263DGU5-F1
#
_cell.length_a   1.000
_cell.length_b   1.000
_cell.length_c   1.000
_cell.angle_alpha   90.00
_cell.angle_beta   90.00
_cell.angle_gamma   90.00
#
_symmetry.space_group_name_H-M   'P 1'
#
loop_
_entity.id
_entity.type
_entity.pdbx_description
1 polymer ?
#
loop_
_entity_poly.entity_id
_entity_poly.type
_entity_poly.pdbx_seq_one_letter_code
_entity_poly.pdbx_strand_id
1 'polypeptide(L)'
;MELVVLDLPQPGTMRGRWAAFAAVCAARGWGDSCHAAGPVWHFDDGGGNWADLHHLGDGRAVLVGHDHEYSDTYWSTAAEYFQEPETDLLAGAPAWWEPPARAALDRGLWVGFVYGFSEGTWRRAEYEPDDGFASVGLPATDDDRCRELVGEFVQDAPGLAGSAPDPRAVDALLAADAAVDEAHVVAVIGSTGWDPAAGAAAAREFLRV
;
A
#
# COMPACT_ATOMS: atom_id res chain seq x y z
N MET A 1 14.58 19.03 -15.98
CA MET A 1 14.98 17.96 -15.04
C MET A 1 14.43 16.66 -15.59
N GLU A 2 15.23 15.62 -15.58
CA GLU A 2 14.84 14.29 -16.03
C GLU A 2 14.29 13.52 -14.82
N LEU A 3 13.22 12.76 -15.01
CA LEU A 3 12.65 11.96 -13.92
C LEU A 3 13.57 10.79 -13.58
N VAL A 4 13.65 10.43 -12.30
CA VAL A 4 14.45 9.30 -11.82
C VAL A 4 13.65 8.01 -11.98
N VAL A 5 14.26 6.99 -12.58
CA VAL A 5 13.66 5.65 -12.70
C VAL A 5 13.75 4.90 -11.38
N LEU A 6 12.67 4.24 -11.00
CA LEU A 6 12.58 3.42 -9.78
C LEU A 6 12.46 1.93 -10.13
N ASP A 7 13.10 1.10 -9.32
CA ASP A 7 12.94 -0.36 -9.38
C ASP A 7 11.83 -0.77 -8.41
N LEU A 8 10.61 -0.84 -8.93
CA LEU A 8 9.42 -1.26 -8.19
C LEU A 8 8.59 -2.25 -9.04
N PRO A 9 7.89 -3.20 -8.40
CA PRO A 9 6.98 -4.08 -9.12
C PRO A 9 5.93 -3.29 -9.90
N GLN A 10 5.46 -3.82 -11.03
CA GLN A 10 4.38 -3.19 -11.77
C GLN A 10 3.08 -3.21 -10.95
N PRO A 11 2.18 -2.22 -11.08
CA PRO A 11 0.91 -2.17 -10.34
C PRO A 11 0.12 -3.49 -10.36
N GLY A 12 0.03 -4.14 -11.54
CA GLY A 12 -0.67 -5.43 -11.66
C GLY A 12 -0.02 -6.56 -10.86
N THR A 13 1.30 -6.54 -10.68
CA THR A 13 2.04 -7.55 -9.91
C THR A 13 2.00 -7.30 -8.41
N MET A 14 1.59 -6.11 -7.96
CA MET A 14 1.41 -5.74 -6.56
C MET A 14 0.11 -6.28 -5.95
N ARG A 15 -0.88 -6.60 -6.81
CA ARG A 15 -2.26 -6.93 -6.41
C ARG A 15 -2.34 -8.06 -5.38
N GLY A 16 -1.71 -9.20 -5.63
CA GLY A 16 -1.80 -10.35 -4.73
C GLY A 16 -1.33 -10.05 -3.31
N ARG A 17 -0.24 -9.28 -3.15
CA ARG A 17 0.27 -8.86 -1.85
C ARG A 17 -0.67 -7.89 -1.15
N TRP A 18 -1.19 -6.91 -1.89
CA TRP A 18 -2.14 -5.93 -1.34
C TRP A 18 -3.44 -6.60 -0.90
N ALA A 19 -3.98 -7.49 -1.73
CA ALA A 19 -5.20 -8.22 -1.44
C ALA A 19 -5.02 -9.22 -0.29
N ALA A 20 -3.87 -9.88 -0.18
CA ALA A 20 -3.56 -10.77 0.93
C ALA A 20 -3.51 -10.00 2.26
N PHE A 21 -2.84 -8.85 2.29
CA PHE A 21 -2.77 -8.02 3.49
C PHE A 21 -4.15 -7.42 3.86
N ALA A 22 -4.90 -6.92 2.87
CA ALA A 22 -6.27 -6.47 3.05
C ALA A 22 -7.19 -7.56 3.62
N ALA A 23 -7.01 -8.82 3.20
CA ALA A 23 -7.79 -9.94 3.70
C ALA A 23 -7.61 -10.13 5.21
N VAL A 24 -6.37 -10.09 5.71
CA VAL A 24 -6.09 -10.29 7.13
C VAL A 24 -6.52 -9.08 7.96
N CYS A 25 -6.32 -7.86 7.45
CA CYS A 25 -6.80 -6.64 8.09
C CYS A 25 -8.32 -6.65 8.23
N ALA A 26 -9.05 -6.92 7.14
CA ALA A 26 -10.51 -6.95 7.17
C ALA A 26 -11.06 -8.08 8.06
N ALA A 27 -10.45 -9.28 8.05
CA ALA A 27 -10.88 -10.37 8.91
C ALA A 27 -10.75 -10.04 10.41
N ARG A 28 -9.72 -9.25 10.76
CA ARG A 28 -9.49 -8.72 12.12
C ARG A 28 -10.46 -7.59 12.50
N GLY A 29 -11.17 -7.00 11.53
CA GLY A 29 -12.00 -5.81 11.72
C GLY A 29 -11.26 -4.48 11.48
N TRP A 30 -10.09 -4.53 10.84
CA TRP A 30 -9.24 -3.37 10.49
C TRP A 30 -9.23 -3.12 8.98
N GLY A 31 -10.37 -3.34 8.31
CA GLY A 31 -10.47 -3.21 6.86
C GLY A 31 -10.08 -1.82 6.33
N ASP A 32 -10.22 -0.77 7.14
CA ASP A 32 -9.84 0.59 6.74
C ASP A 32 -8.33 0.74 6.56
N SER A 33 -7.50 -0.02 7.29
CA SER A 33 -6.02 0.03 7.21
C SER A 33 -5.48 -0.50 5.88
N CYS A 34 -6.21 -1.35 5.17
CA CYS A 34 -5.77 -1.83 3.86
C CYS A 34 -6.97 -2.30 3.04
N HIS A 35 -7.26 -1.57 1.95
CA HIS A 35 -8.44 -1.84 1.14
C HIS A 35 -8.31 -1.31 -0.29
N ALA A 36 -9.20 -1.76 -1.17
CA ALA A 36 -9.43 -1.15 -2.46
C ALA A 36 -10.75 -0.36 -2.45
N ALA A 37 -10.71 0.88 -2.91
CA ALA A 37 -11.87 1.76 -3.04
C ALA A 37 -11.93 2.30 -4.49
N GLY A 38 -12.63 1.57 -5.35
CA GLY A 38 -12.65 1.87 -6.78
C GLY A 38 -11.23 1.82 -7.35
N PRO A 39 -10.72 2.86 -8.02
CA PRO A 39 -9.39 2.86 -8.63
C PRO A 39 -8.23 3.08 -7.64
N VAL A 40 -8.51 3.20 -6.34
CA VAL A 40 -7.48 3.47 -5.32
C VAL A 40 -7.26 2.25 -4.46
N TRP A 41 -6.01 1.82 -4.32
CA TRP A 41 -5.59 0.83 -3.33
C TRP A 41 -4.87 1.55 -2.20
N HIS A 42 -5.32 1.32 -0.98
CA HIS A 42 -4.89 2.03 0.21
C HIS A 42 -4.17 1.10 1.18
N PHE A 43 -3.15 1.63 1.83
CA PHE A 43 -2.44 1.05 2.97
C PHE A 43 -2.18 2.13 4.01
N ASP A 44 -2.39 1.79 5.28
CA ASP A 44 -2.11 2.62 6.46
C ASP A 44 -1.78 1.68 7.64
N ASP A 45 -0.68 1.92 8.33
CA ASP A 45 -0.22 1.09 9.46
C ASP A 45 -0.79 1.52 10.83
N GLY A 46 -1.58 2.60 10.86
CA GLY A 46 -2.16 3.23 12.05
C GLY A 46 -1.18 4.11 12.83
N GLY A 47 0.08 4.16 12.45
CA GLY A 47 1.14 5.00 13.01
C GLY A 47 1.32 6.34 12.31
N GLY A 48 0.64 6.54 11.18
CA GLY A 48 0.77 7.72 10.32
C GLY A 48 1.49 7.42 8.99
N ASN A 49 1.94 6.17 8.79
CA ASN A 49 2.56 5.74 7.55
C ASN A 49 1.50 5.21 6.61
N TRP A 50 1.44 5.76 5.40
CA TRP A 50 0.39 5.41 4.46
C TRP A 50 0.86 5.49 3.01
N ALA A 51 0.16 4.75 2.15
CA ALA A 51 0.32 4.84 0.70
C ALA A 51 -1.00 4.57 -0.04
N ASP A 52 -1.27 5.38 -1.05
CA ASP A 52 -2.36 5.22 -2.00
C ASP A 52 -1.81 4.97 -3.41
N LEU A 53 -2.19 3.85 -4.02
CA LEU A 53 -1.97 3.58 -5.44
C LEU A 53 -3.23 3.92 -6.22
N HIS A 54 -3.17 4.98 -7.02
CA HIS A 54 -4.23 5.46 -7.89
C HIS A 54 -4.04 4.89 -9.30
N HIS A 55 -4.98 4.08 -9.76
CA HIS A 55 -5.04 3.62 -11.14
C HIS A 55 -5.78 4.65 -12.01
N LEU A 56 -5.11 5.18 -13.03
CA LEU A 56 -5.65 6.26 -13.86
C LEU A 56 -6.17 5.80 -15.23
N GLY A 57 -6.15 4.49 -15.48
CA GLY A 57 -6.43 3.92 -16.80
C GLY A 57 -5.25 4.05 -17.77
N ASP A 58 -5.38 3.45 -18.95
CA ASP A 58 -4.36 3.46 -20.02
C ASP A 58 -2.97 2.96 -19.59
N GLY A 59 -2.93 2.04 -18.61
CA GLY A 59 -1.67 1.54 -18.04
C GLY A 59 -0.90 2.58 -17.21
N ARG A 60 -1.56 3.65 -16.76
CA ARG A 60 -0.99 4.67 -15.86
C ARG A 60 -1.44 4.46 -14.43
N ALA A 61 -0.53 4.69 -13.50
CA ALA A 61 -0.83 4.75 -12.08
C ALA A 61 0.03 5.80 -11.37
N VAL A 62 -0.43 6.28 -10.22
CA VAL A 62 0.33 7.17 -9.33
C VAL A 62 0.33 6.56 -7.93
N LEU A 63 1.51 6.38 -7.35
CA LEU A 63 1.69 5.98 -5.96
C LEU A 63 2.04 7.22 -5.16
N VAL A 64 1.22 7.55 -4.17
CA VAL A 64 1.42 8.68 -3.26
C VAL A 64 1.47 8.15 -1.85
N GLY A 65 2.27 8.74 -0.99
CA GLY A 65 2.25 8.37 0.42
C GLY A 65 3.20 9.20 1.25
N HIS A 66 3.34 8.79 2.50
CA HIS A 66 4.16 9.45 3.48
C HIS A 66 4.52 8.46 4.58
N ASP A 67 5.77 8.52 5.00
CA ASP A 67 6.22 7.97 6.27
C ASP A 67 6.34 9.12 7.28
N HIS A 68 5.68 8.98 8.42
CA HIS A 68 5.59 10.00 9.46
C HIS A 68 6.94 10.27 10.15
N GLU A 69 7.81 9.27 10.25
CA GLU A 69 9.09 9.37 10.96
C GLU A 69 10.28 9.63 10.03
N TYR A 70 10.20 9.20 8.77
CA TYR A 70 11.35 9.06 7.87
C TYR A 70 11.21 9.79 6.53
N SER A 71 10.11 10.51 6.28
CA SER A 71 10.05 11.44 5.14
C SER A 71 10.75 12.75 5.48
N ASP A 72 11.91 13.00 4.87
CA ASP A 72 12.64 14.27 4.94
C ASP A 72 12.25 15.23 3.81
N THR A 73 11.28 14.86 3.00
CA THR A 73 10.68 15.68 1.96
C THR A 73 9.48 16.47 2.49
N TYR A 74 9.48 17.78 2.21
CA TYR A 74 8.40 18.66 2.64
C TYR A 74 7.76 19.32 1.42
N TRP A 75 6.57 18.85 1.01
CA TRP A 75 5.88 19.38 -0.16
C TRP A 75 4.67 20.24 0.22
N SER A 76 4.48 21.36 -0.48
CA SER A 76 3.32 22.24 -0.29
C SER A 76 3.16 22.69 1.17
N THR A 77 1.96 22.53 1.74
CA THR A 77 1.63 22.97 3.12
C THR A 77 2.51 22.37 4.20
N ALA A 78 3.13 21.20 3.97
CA ALA A 78 4.07 20.61 4.91
C ALA A 78 5.33 21.48 5.09
N ALA A 79 5.89 22.03 4.01
CA ALA A 79 7.07 22.90 4.10
C ALA A 79 6.81 24.14 4.95
N GLU A 80 5.66 24.79 4.77
CA GLU A 80 5.26 25.94 5.57
C GLU A 80 5.03 25.57 7.04
N TYR A 81 4.35 24.45 7.30
CA TYR A 81 4.01 23.99 8.65
C TYR A 81 5.25 23.63 9.47
N PHE A 82 6.18 22.87 8.88
CA PHE A 82 7.41 22.43 9.54
C PHE A 82 8.55 23.46 9.45
N GLN A 83 8.37 24.53 8.67
CA GLN A 83 9.39 25.57 8.42
C GLN A 83 10.65 25.01 7.73
N GLU A 84 10.45 24.03 6.87
CA GLU A 84 11.50 23.32 6.15
C GLU A 84 11.57 23.77 4.67
N PRO A 85 12.71 23.57 3.98
CA PRO A 85 12.81 23.83 2.55
C PRO A 85 11.81 22.98 1.75
N GLU A 86 11.08 23.61 0.81
CA GLU A 86 10.14 22.90 -0.04
C GLU A 86 10.86 21.92 -0.99
N THR A 87 10.39 20.68 -1.00
CA THR A 87 10.75 19.66 -1.99
C THR A 87 9.62 19.56 -3.02
N ASP A 88 9.89 19.96 -4.27
CA ASP A 88 8.92 19.83 -5.36
C ASP A 88 8.84 18.37 -5.86
N LEU A 89 7.93 17.60 -5.26
CA LEU A 89 7.69 16.19 -5.61
C LEU A 89 7.12 15.99 -7.02
N LEU A 90 6.73 17.06 -7.72
CA LEU A 90 6.16 17.02 -9.07
C LEU A 90 7.09 17.68 -10.11
N ALA A 91 8.32 18.02 -9.73
CA ALA A 91 9.28 18.66 -10.62
C ALA A 91 9.53 17.83 -11.89
N GLY A 92 9.10 18.36 -13.05
CA GLY A 92 9.22 17.69 -14.35
C GLY A 92 8.24 16.53 -14.58
N ALA A 93 7.33 16.28 -13.64
CA ALA A 93 6.30 15.26 -13.77
C ALA A 93 5.19 15.68 -14.75
N PRO A 94 4.58 14.73 -15.49
CA PRO A 94 3.37 14.99 -16.23
C PRO A 94 2.22 15.46 -15.33
N ALA A 95 1.35 16.34 -15.85
CA ALA A 95 0.23 16.92 -15.10
C ALA A 95 -0.74 15.89 -14.49
N TRP A 96 -0.77 14.64 -14.98
CA TRP A 96 -1.64 13.60 -14.42
C TRP A 96 -1.16 13.05 -13.07
N TRP A 97 0.04 13.40 -12.60
CA TRP A 97 0.54 13.02 -11.27
C TRP A 97 -0.06 13.89 -10.15
N GLU A 98 -0.41 15.13 -10.47
CA GLU A 98 -0.85 16.12 -9.49
C GLU A 98 -2.19 15.78 -8.82
N PRO A 99 -3.25 15.31 -9.52
CA PRO A 99 -4.55 15.12 -8.88
C PRO A 99 -4.56 14.12 -7.71
N PRO A 100 -3.88 12.94 -7.79
CA PRO A 100 -3.73 12.06 -6.63
C PRO A 100 -3.04 12.72 -5.43
N ALA A 101 -1.95 13.45 -5.66
CA ALA A 101 -1.21 14.13 -4.58
C ALA A 101 -2.03 15.27 -3.95
N ARG A 102 -2.75 16.05 -4.77
CA ARG A 102 -3.69 17.08 -4.31
C ARG A 102 -4.82 16.48 -3.47
N ALA A 103 -5.38 15.35 -3.89
CA ALA A 103 -6.45 14.70 -3.15
C ALA A 103 -6.02 14.24 -1.75
N ALA A 104 -4.75 13.86 -1.56
CA ALA A 104 -4.19 13.58 -0.24
C ALA A 104 -4.07 14.85 0.61
N LEU A 105 -3.57 15.96 0.05
CA LEU A 105 -3.50 17.25 0.73
C LEU A 105 -4.89 17.77 1.15
N ASP A 106 -5.91 17.61 0.29
CA ASP A 106 -7.29 18.01 0.58
C ASP A 106 -7.92 17.22 1.73
N ARG A 107 -7.40 16.01 2.00
CA ARG A 107 -7.75 15.18 3.19
C ARG A 107 -6.96 15.58 4.44
N GLY A 108 -6.04 16.54 4.34
CA GLY A 108 -5.17 16.97 5.42
C GLY A 108 -3.98 16.04 5.67
N LEU A 109 -3.60 15.22 4.69
CA LEU A 109 -2.45 14.33 4.79
C LEU A 109 -1.20 15.03 4.27
N TRP A 110 -0.06 14.77 4.92
CA TRP A 110 1.25 15.10 4.36
C TRP A 110 1.62 14.08 3.29
N VAL A 111 2.39 14.53 2.31
CA VAL A 111 2.85 13.72 1.18
C VAL A 111 4.38 13.79 1.16
N GLY A 112 5.02 12.64 1.35
CA GLY A 112 6.47 12.47 1.27
C GLY A 112 6.94 12.06 -0.12
N PHE A 113 6.17 11.23 -0.84
CA PHE A 113 6.54 10.79 -2.18
C PHE A 113 5.37 10.81 -3.16
N VAL A 114 5.71 11.03 -4.44
CA VAL A 114 4.80 10.88 -5.59
C VAL A 114 5.55 10.18 -6.72
N TYR A 115 5.15 8.95 -7.03
CA TYR A 115 5.72 8.14 -8.10
C TYR A 115 4.69 7.90 -9.18
N GLY A 116 5.07 8.03 -10.44
CA GLY A 116 4.20 7.70 -11.57
C GLY A 116 4.67 6.48 -12.33
N PHE A 117 3.73 5.61 -12.64
CA PHE A 117 3.90 4.48 -13.53
C PHE A 117 3.33 4.79 -14.90
N SER A 118 4.13 4.62 -15.95
CA SER A 118 3.66 4.63 -17.34
C SER A 118 4.67 3.90 -18.22
N GLU A 119 4.19 3.28 -19.29
CA GLU A 119 5.04 2.57 -20.26
C GLU A 119 5.90 1.45 -19.61
N GLY A 120 5.40 0.84 -18.54
CA GLY A 120 6.10 -0.24 -17.85
C GLY A 120 7.17 0.21 -16.85
N THR A 121 7.31 1.52 -16.61
CA THR A 121 8.37 2.07 -15.76
C THR A 121 7.81 3.00 -14.68
N TRP A 122 8.28 2.80 -13.45
CA TRP A 122 8.08 3.73 -12.34
C TRP A 122 9.11 4.86 -12.39
N ARG A 123 8.64 6.08 -12.14
CA ARG A 123 9.50 7.26 -12.09
C ARG A 123 9.10 8.16 -10.91
N ARG A 124 10.03 8.99 -10.46
CA ARG A 124 9.80 10.10 -9.52
C ARG A 124 10.48 11.39 -9.96
N ALA A 125 10.10 12.52 -9.37
CA ALA A 125 10.86 13.76 -9.48
C ALA A 125 12.27 13.57 -8.88
N GLU A 126 13.24 14.31 -9.41
CA GLU A 126 14.62 14.30 -8.90
C GLU A 126 14.72 15.18 -7.64
N TYR A 127 15.14 14.59 -6.53
CA TYR A 127 15.43 15.27 -5.26
C TYR A 127 16.40 14.43 -4.41
N GLU A 128 17.14 15.11 -3.54
CA GLU A 128 18.17 14.53 -2.67
C GLU A 128 17.65 13.98 -1.32
N PRO A 129 16.70 14.62 -0.62
CA PRO A 129 16.19 14.11 0.65
C PRO A 129 15.58 12.71 0.52
N ASP A 130 15.63 11.93 1.61
CA ASP A 130 14.91 10.66 1.70
C ASP A 130 13.40 10.95 1.79
N ASP A 131 12.61 10.25 0.98
CA ASP A 131 11.15 10.43 0.95
C ASP A 131 10.41 9.44 1.84
N GLY A 132 11.15 8.58 2.56
CA GLY A 132 10.61 7.64 3.53
C GLY A 132 9.89 6.44 2.91
N PHE A 133 9.85 6.29 1.58
CA PHE A 133 9.09 5.23 0.92
C PHE A 133 9.45 3.82 1.41
N ALA A 134 10.76 3.55 1.60
CA ALA A 134 11.22 2.25 2.10
C ALA A 134 10.76 1.97 3.55
N SER A 135 10.61 3.02 4.35
CA SER A 135 10.21 2.94 5.77
C SER A 135 8.72 2.71 5.97
N VAL A 136 7.87 3.16 5.03
CA VAL A 136 6.42 2.84 5.02
C VAL A 136 6.18 1.34 5.14
N GLY A 137 7.11 0.53 4.63
CA GLY A 137 7.06 -0.92 4.74
C GLY A 137 5.88 -1.52 3.97
N LEU A 138 5.44 -0.86 2.90
CA LEU A 138 4.30 -1.27 2.07
C LEU A 138 4.40 -2.76 1.67
N PRO A 139 3.47 -3.65 2.07
CA PRO A 139 3.54 -5.08 1.78
C PRO A 139 3.55 -5.39 0.27
N ALA A 140 3.08 -4.47 -0.56
CA ALA A 140 2.89 -4.70 -1.97
C ALA A 140 4.19 -4.73 -2.80
N THR A 141 5.32 -4.29 -2.23
CA THR A 141 6.60 -4.13 -2.94
C THR A 141 7.45 -5.40 -2.97
N ASP A 142 7.27 -6.31 -2.00
CA ASP A 142 8.12 -7.49 -1.84
C ASP A 142 7.36 -8.67 -1.20
N ASP A 143 7.61 -9.89 -1.71
CA ASP A 143 6.92 -11.09 -1.22
C ASP A 143 7.30 -11.42 0.22
N ASP A 144 8.59 -11.32 0.58
CA ASP A 144 9.07 -11.66 1.92
C ASP A 144 8.53 -10.65 2.94
N ARG A 145 8.55 -9.36 2.61
CA ARG A 145 7.93 -8.32 3.44
C ARG A 145 6.43 -8.55 3.63
N CYS A 146 5.72 -8.95 2.59
CA CYS A 146 4.29 -9.26 2.69
C CYS A 146 4.04 -10.44 3.63
N ARG A 147 4.84 -11.51 3.53
CA ARG A 147 4.75 -12.68 4.44
C ARG A 147 4.98 -12.30 5.89
N GLU A 148 6.02 -11.50 6.14
CA GLU A 148 6.34 -11.00 7.48
C GLU A 148 5.16 -10.22 8.07
N LEU A 149 4.65 -9.22 7.33
CA LEU A 149 3.52 -8.40 7.77
C LEU A 149 2.25 -9.20 7.99
N VAL A 150 1.94 -10.16 7.10
CA VAL A 150 0.82 -11.08 7.33
C VAL A 150 1.03 -11.87 8.62
N GLY A 151 2.22 -12.44 8.84
CA GLY A 151 2.56 -13.18 10.06
C GLY A 151 2.41 -12.33 11.33
N GLU A 152 2.94 -11.11 11.32
CA GLU A 152 2.83 -10.14 12.41
C GLU A 152 1.37 -9.76 12.69
N PHE A 153 0.58 -9.51 11.65
CA PHE A 153 -0.80 -9.07 11.83
C PHE A 153 -1.72 -10.18 12.31
N VAL A 154 -1.43 -11.44 12.00
CA VAL A 154 -2.24 -12.60 12.41
C VAL A 154 -1.76 -13.29 13.67
N GLN A 155 -0.64 -12.88 14.27
CA GLN A 155 -0.07 -13.55 15.46
C GLN A 155 -1.06 -13.68 16.64
N ASP A 156 -1.97 -12.71 16.77
CA ASP A 156 -3.02 -12.67 17.80
C ASP A 156 -4.36 -13.26 17.34
N ALA A 157 -4.41 -13.87 16.14
CA ALA A 157 -5.61 -14.51 15.63
C ALA A 157 -6.04 -15.64 16.58
N PRO A 158 -7.27 -15.62 17.13
CA PRO A 158 -7.72 -16.64 18.09
C PRO A 158 -7.66 -18.06 17.52
N GLY A 159 -7.85 -18.22 16.21
CA GLY A 159 -7.80 -19.50 15.52
C GLY A 159 -6.39 -20.12 15.44
N LEU A 160 -5.33 -19.35 15.69
CA LEU A 160 -3.95 -19.85 15.71
C LEU A 160 -3.48 -20.31 17.10
N ALA A 161 -4.21 -19.96 18.17
CA ALA A 161 -3.91 -20.33 19.54
C ALA A 161 -2.44 -20.08 19.95
N GLY A 162 -1.86 -18.95 19.50
CA GLY A 162 -0.48 -18.54 19.78
C GLY A 162 0.59 -19.21 18.91
N SER A 163 0.20 -19.94 17.85
CA SER A 163 1.11 -20.45 16.83
C SER A 163 1.29 -19.46 15.69
N ALA A 164 2.40 -19.55 14.96
CA ALA A 164 2.56 -18.84 13.69
C ALA A 164 1.62 -19.43 12.62
N PRO A 165 1.18 -18.64 11.63
CA PRO A 165 0.42 -19.16 10.49
C PRO A 165 1.27 -20.16 9.68
N ASP A 166 0.62 -21.11 9.00
CA ASP A 166 1.31 -22.00 8.06
C ASP A 166 1.87 -21.17 6.89
N PRO A 167 3.20 -21.15 6.64
CA PRO A 167 3.78 -20.40 5.54
C PRO A 167 3.18 -20.75 4.18
N ARG A 168 2.75 -22.00 3.98
CA ARG A 168 2.10 -22.43 2.72
C ARG A 168 0.70 -21.83 2.55
N ALA A 169 0.00 -21.58 3.65
CA ALA A 169 -1.29 -20.91 3.61
C ALA A 169 -1.12 -19.43 3.25
N VAL A 170 -0.07 -18.79 3.79
CA VAL A 170 0.29 -17.40 3.43
C VAL A 170 0.67 -17.34 1.95
N ASP A 171 1.53 -18.23 1.46
CA ASP A 171 1.88 -18.29 0.04
C ASP A 171 0.67 -18.51 -0.86
N ALA A 172 -0.26 -19.39 -0.46
CA ALA A 172 -1.51 -19.61 -1.20
C ALA A 172 -2.39 -18.36 -1.23
N LEU A 173 -2.45 -17.60 -0.13
CA LEU A 173 -3.20 -16.34 -0.06
C LEU A 173 -2.62 -15.29 -1.02
N LEU A 174 -1.28 -15.14 -1.07
CA LEU A 174 -0.62 -14.21 -2.00
C LEU A 174 -0.81 -14.66 -3.45
N ALA A 175 -0.64 -15.96 -3.73
CA ALA A 175 -0.76 -16.54 -5.07
C ALA A 175 -2.20 -16.50 -5.61
N ALA A 176 -3.21 -16.39 -4.75
CA ALA A 176 -4.60 -16.21 -5.16
C ALA A 176 -4.84 -14.89 -5.91
N ASP A 177 -3.94 -13.90 -5.77
CA ASP A 177 -3.93 -12.69 -6.58
C ASP A 177 -5.31 -11.98 -6.62
N ALA A 178 -5.83 -11.68 -5.42
CA ALA A 178 -7.16 -11.15 -5.15
C ALA A 178 -8.34 -12.10 -5.42
N ALA A 179 -8.16 -13.26 -6.06
CA ALA A 179 -9.17 -14.32 -6.14
C ALA A 179 -9.26 -15.14 -4.84
N VAL A 180 -9.25 -14.44 -3.71
CA VAL A 180 -9.28 -15.00 -2.35
C VAL A 180 -10.70 -15.44 -2.01
N ASP A 181 -10.81 -16.63 -1.41
CA ASP A 181 -12.03 -17.14 -0.79
C ASP A 181 -11.87 -17.29 0.74
N GLU A 182 -12.94 -17.66 1.42
CA GLU A 182 -12.91 -17.86 2.88
C GLU A 182 -11.95 -18.97 3.31
N ALA A 183 -11.73 -19.99 2.48
CA ALA A 183 -10.83 -21.09 2.80
C ALA A 183 -9.37 -20.64 2.82
N HIS A 184 -8.97 -19.74 1.90
CA HIS A 184 -7.64 -19.11 1.96
C HIS A 184 -7.46 -18.34 3.27
N VAL A 185 -8.46 -17.54 3.67
CA VAL A 185 -8.37 -16.73 4.89
C VAL A 185 -8.35 -17.62 6.14
N VAL A 186 -9.23 -18.62 6.23
CA VAL A 186 -9.26 -19.60 7.33
C VAL A 186 -7.95 -20.37 7.45
N ALA A 187 -7.31 -20.72 6.33
CA ALA A 187 -6.03 -21.42 6.36
C ALA A 187 -4.91 -20.58 7.01
N VAL A 188 -5.02 -19.25 6.95
CA VAL A 188 -4.03 -18.32 7.53
C VAL A 188 -4.36 -17.97 8.99
N ILE A 189 -5.63 -17.71 9.33
CA ILE A 189 -6.01 -17.18 10.66
C ILE A 189 -6.66 -18.21 11.59
N GLY A 190 -6.92 -19.43 11.09
CA GLY A 190 -7.73 -20.44 11.74
C GLY A 190 -9.24 -20.18 11.64
N SER A 191 -10.05 -21.04 12.25
CA SER A 191 -11.52 -21.05 12.05
C SER A 191 -12.33 -20.32 13.13
N THR A 192 -11.69 -19.58 14.04
CA THR A 192 -12.36 -18.96 15.19
C THR A 192 -11.94 -17.52 15.43
N GLY A 193 -12.87 -16.72 15.95
CA GLY A 193 -12.63 -15.39 16.52
C GLY A 193 -12.66 -14.23 15.52
N TRP A 194 -12.11 -14.40 14.33
CA TRP A 194 -12.11 -13.39 13.26
C TRP A 194 -13.13 -13.72 12.17
N ASP A 195 -13.33 -12.82 11.20
CA ASP A 195 -14.32 -12.96 10.11
C ASP A 195 -13.65 -13.26 8.75
N PRO A 196 -13.54 -14.55 8.35
CA PRO A 196 -12.96 -14.92 7.06
C PRO A 196 -13.74 -14.39 5.86
N ALA A 197 -15.07 -14.22 5.99
CA ALA A 197 -15.91 -13.74 4.91
C ALA A 197 -15.64 -12.26 4.62
N ALA A 198 -15.46 -11.45 5.66
CA ALA A 198 -15.01 -10.07 5.52
C ALA A 198 -13.62 -9.99 4.85
N GLY A 199 -12.67 -10.83 5.27
CA GLY A 199 -11.34 -10.90 4.66
C GLY A 199 -11.39 -11.23 3.16
N ALA A 200 -12.11 -12.29 2.80
CA ALA A 200 -12.24 -12.71 1.41
C ALA A 200 -12.99 -11.67 0.55
N ALA A 201 -13.97 -10.97 1.12
CA ALA A 201 -14.67 -9.88 0.43
C ALA A 201 -13.73 -8.71 0.15
N ALA A 202 -12.95 -8.25 1.15
CA ALA A 202 -12.01 -7.14 1.00
C ALA A 202 -10.94 -7.43 -0.05
N ALA A 203 -10.35 -8.62 -0.04
CA ALA A 203 -9.36 -9.02 -1.05
C ALA A 203 -9.91 -8.97 -2.48
N ARG A 204 -11.15 -9.41 -2.69
CA ARG A 204 -11.77 -9.43 -4.04
C ARG A 204 -12.09 -8.03 -4.58
N GLU A 205 -12.13 -6.99 -3.76
CA GLU A 205 -12.30 -5.62 -4.25
C GLU A 205 -11.15 -5.19 -5.17
N PHE A 206 -9.95 -5.74 -4.98
CA PHE A 206 -8.78 -5.46 -5.81
C PHE A 206 -8.89 -5.99 -7.26
N LEU A 207 -9.89 -6.83 -7.56
CA LEU A 207 -10.19 -7.30 -8.92
C LEU A 207 -11.00 -6.27 -9.74
N ARG A 208 -11.48 -5.19 -9.12
CA ARG A 208 -12.40 -4.22 -9.75
C ARG A 208 -11.72 -3.04 -10.44
N VAL A 209 -10.40 -3.09 -10.58
CA VAL A 209 -9.55 -2.02 -11.14
C VAL A 209 -9.09 -2.35 -12.55
#